data_AF-A0A4Y2PY85-F1
#
_entry.id   AF-A0A4Y2PY85-F1
#
_cell.length_a   1.000
_cell.length_b   1.000
_cell.length_c   1.000
_cell.angle_alpha   90.00
_cell.angle_beta   90.00
_cell.angle_gamma   90.00
#
_symmetry.space_group_name_H-M   'P 1'
#
loop_
_entity.id
_entity.type
_entity.pdbx_description
1 polymer ?
#
loop_
_entity_poly.entity_id
_entity_poly.type
_entity_poly.pdbx_seq_one_letter_code
_entity_poly.pdbx_strand_id
1 'polypeptide(L)'
;MSVDINFEETMTIPVQQEHFLANGRNKTRLIQLLRQKMTSKGIETRVAKGDVDTYIVRCGLEKATSHPTVAIIGEDVDLIMILIALAPAESDIYFMKPGKGKVEAKIFST
;
A
#
# COMPACT_ATOMS: atom_id res chain seq x y z
N MET A 1 21.71 16.31 9.03
CA MET A 1 21.91 14.88 9.38
C MET A 1 20.61 14.34 9.94
N SER A 2 20.16 13.14 9.55
CA SER A 2 18.92 12.55 10.08
C SER A 2 19.19 11.77 11.36
N VAL A 3 18.41 12.02 12.40
CA VAL A 3 18.56 11.37 13.71
C VAL A 3 18.04 9.94 13.68
N ASP A 4 18.74 9.03 14.35
CA ASP A 4 18.24 7.69 14.62
C ASP A 4 17.28 7.76 15.82
N ILE A 5 16.03 7.38 15.62
CA ILE A 5 14.98 7.48 16.64
C ILE A 5 14.51 6.07 16.99
N ASN A 6 14.56 5.75 18.28
CA ASN A 6 13.86 4.60 18.83
C ASN A 6 12.46 5.04 19.25
N PHE A 7 11.42 4.42 18.72
CA PHE A 7 10.04 4.83 18.94
C PHE A 7 9.11 3.63 19.07
N GLU A 8 8.00 3.87 19.76
CA GLU A 8 6.93 2.89 20.00
C GLU A 8 5.62 3.37 19.36
N GLU A 9 4.60 2.50 19.34
CA GLU A 9 3.33 2.75 18.65
C GLU A 9 2.64 4.04 19.07
N THR A 10 2.68 4.38 20.35
CA THR A 10 1.97 5.52 20.93
C THR A 10 2.84 6.78 21.07
N MET A 11 4.08 6.74 20.57
CA MET A 11 5.03 7.84 20.74
C MET A 11 4.81 8.95 19.70
N THR A 12 4.75 10.21 20.15
CA THR A 12 4.81 11.36 19.25
C THR A 12 6.26 11.64 18.85
N ILE A 13 6.51 11.70 17.54
CA ILE A 13 7.84 11.99 16.98
C ILE A 13 8.02 13.51 16.85
N PRO A 14 8.99 14.14 17.53
CA PRO A 14 9.14 15.60 17.53
C PRO A 14 9.92 16.15 16.31
N VAL A 15 10.18 15.32 15.30
CA VAL A 15 10.88 15.73 14.07
C VAL A 15 9.92 15.74 12.89
N GLN A 16 10.23 16.55 11.88
CA GLN A 16 9.50 16.56 10.61
C GLN A 16 9.56 15.18 9.93
N GLN A 17 8.50 14.83 9.21
CA GLN A 17 8.36 13.54 8.55
C GLN A 17 9.51 13.27 7.56
N GLU A 18 9.94 14.30 6.83
CA GLU A 18 11.02 14.21 5.84
C GLU A 18 12.34 13.83 6.51
N HIS A 19 12.63 14.42 7.67
CA HIS A 19 13.84 14.11 8.44
C HIS A 19 13.79 12.72 9.06
N PHE A 20 12.61 12.29 9.52
CA PHE A 20 12.40 10.94 10.03
C PHE A 20 12.61 9.89 8.94
N LEU A 21 11.95 10.05 7.79
CA LEU A 21 11.99 9.11 6.66
C LEU A 21 13.31 9.15 5.88
N ALA A 22 14.11 10.21 6.01
CA ALA A 22 15.46 10.25 5.47
C ALA A 22 16.40 9.24 6.15
N ASN A 23 16.12 8.80 7.38
CA ASN A 23 16.94 7.79 8.06
C ASN A 23 16.49 6.36 7.72
N GLY A 24 17.42 5.54 7.22
CA GLY A 24 17.14 4.15 6.86
C GLY A 24 16.65 3.27 8.02
N ARG A 25 17.23 3.44 9.22
CA ARG A 25 16.85 2.66 10.40
C ARG A 25 15.44 3.02 10.87
N ASN A 26 15.08 4.31 10.85
CA ASN A 26 13.73 4.76 11.19
C ASN A 26 12.69 4.17 10.22
N LYS A 27 12.97 4.17 8.91
CA LYS A 27 12.10 3.53 7.90
C LYS A 27 11.92 2.04 8.16
N THR A 28 13.01 1.31 8.42
CA THR A 28 12.94 -0.12 8.72
C THR A 28 12.10 -0.40 9.97
N ARG A 29 12.32 0.35 11.07
CA ARG A 29 11.51 0.20 12.29
C ARG A 29 10.04 0.53 12.05
N LEU A 30 9.74 1.57 11.26
CA LEU A 30 8.36 1.94 10.94
C LEU A 30 7.66 0.83 10.15
N ILE A 31 8.32 0.26 9.14
CA ILE A 31 7.78 -0.87 8.36
C ILE A 31 7.52 -2.08 9.26
N GLN A 32 8.44 -2.39 10.17
CA GLN A 32 8.27 -3.51 11.12
C GLN A 32 7.09 -3.28 12.06
N LEU A 33 6.96 -2.08 12.62
CA LEU A 33 5.86 -1.71 13.51
C LEU A 33 4.50 -1.79 12.80
N LEU A 34 4.40 -1.22 11.60
CA LEU A 34 3.19 -1.30 10.76
C LEU A 34 2.83 -2.76 10.46
N ARG A 35 3.81 -3.58 10.07
CA ARG A 35 3.59 -4.99 9.79
C ARG A 35 3.08 -5.76 11.00
N GLN A 36 3.68 -5.54 12.17
CA GLN A 36 3.21 -6.16 13.42
C GLN A 36 1.77 -5.74 13.74
N LYS A 37 1.45 -4.45 13.58
CA LYS A 37 0.11 -3.93 13.83
C LYS A 37 -0.93 -4.55 12.91
N MET A 38 -0.65 -4.58 11.60
CA MET A 38 -1.55 -5.18 10.60
C MET A 38 -1.73 -6.68 10.85
N THR A 39 -0.64 -7.40 11.14
CA THR A 39 -0.68 -8.84 11.44
C THR A 39 -1.52 -9.13 12.69
N SER A 40 -1.44 -8.28 13.73
CA SER A 40 -2.27 -8.39 14.93
C SER A 40 -3.78 -8.23 14.68
N LYS A 41 -4.15 -7.64 13.53
CA LYS A 41 -5.52 -7.50 13.05
C LYS A 41 -5.90 -8.55 12.01
N GLY A 42 -5.06 -9.56 11.80
CA GLY A 42 -5.29 -10.62 10.82
C GLY A 42 -5.09 -10.19 9.36
N ILE A 43 -4.40 -9.07 9.13
CA ILE A 43 -4.13 -8.55 7.78
C ILE A 43 -2.78 -9.10 7.30
N GLU A 44 -2.80 -9.82 6.17
CA GLU A 44 -1.58 -10.28 5.50
C GLU A 44 -0.79 -9.07 4.98
N THR A 45 0.51 -9.01 5.28
CA THR A 45 1.39 -7.93 4.80
C THR A 45 2.52 -8.48 3.96
N ARG A 46 2.86 -7.77 2.88
CA ARG A 46 4.01 -8.06 2.03
C ARG A 46 4.88 -6.81 1.90
N VAL A 47 6.20 -6.97 1.80
CA VAL A 47 7.15 -5.85 1.64
C VAL A 47 7.79 -5.99 0.26
N ALA A 48 7.52 -5.03 -0.63
CA ALA A 48 8.11 -5.00 -1.96
C ALA A 48 9.61 -4.71 -1.86
N LYS A 49 10.42 -5.45 -2.65
CA LYS A 49 11.86 -5.21 -2.79
C LYS A 49 12.21 -4.23 -3.91
N GLY A 50 11.27 -4.01 -4.83
CA GLY A 50 11.42 -3.16 -6.01
C GLY A 50 10.17 -2.33 -6.21
N ASP A 51 9.68 -2.29 -7.45
CA ASP A 51 8.47 -1.52 -7.80
C ASP A 51 7.25 -2.00 -7.00
N VAL A 52 6.59 -1.04 -6.33
CA VAL A 52 5.45 -1.31 -5.46
C VAL A 52 4.18 -1.47 -6.28
N ASP A 53 4.00 -0.65 -7.33
CA ASP A 53 2.75 -0.62 -8.10
C ASP A 53 2.52 -1.92 -8.86
N THR A 54 3.54 -2.40 -9.57
CA THR A 54 3.50 -3.70 -10.25
C THR A 54 3.27 -4.84 -9.26
N TYR A 55 3.87 -4.75 -8.06
CA TYR A 55 3.72 -5.79 -7.04
C TYR A 55 2.29 -5.83 -6.47
N ILE A 56 1.68 -4.67 -6.24
CA ILE A 56 0.29 -4.55 -5.79
C ILE A 56 -0.66 -5.14 -6.83
N VAL A 57 -0.51 -4.75 -8.11
CA VAL A 57 -1.40 -5.24 -9.18
C VAL A 57 -1.28 -6.75 -9.37
N ARG A 58 -0.05 -7.29 -9.41
CA ARG A 58 0.18 -8.74 -9.50
C ARG A 58 -0.44 -9.49 -8.33
N CYS A 59 -0.31 -8.96 -7.11
CA CYS A 59 -0.93 -9.56 -5.93
C CYS A 59 -2.46 -9.57 -6.04
N GLY A 60 -3.07 -8.50 -6.57
CA GLY A 60 -4.51 -8.45 -6.84
C GLY A 60 -4.95 -9.52 -7.84
N LEU A 61 -4.24 -9.63 -8.97
CA LEU A 61 -4.52 -10.63 -10.00
C LEU A 61 -4.35 -12.07 -9.49
N GLU A 62 -3.32 -12.34 -8.69
CA GLU A 62 -3.15 -13.63 -8.02
C GLU A 62 -4.35 -13.97 -7.13
N LYS A 63 -4.84 -13.01 -6.34
CA LYS A 63 -6.01 -13.23 -5.46
C LYS A 63 -7.30 -13.40 -6.27
N ALA A 64 -7.43 -12.75 -7.43
CA ALA A 64 -8.62 -12.87 -8.30
C ALA A 64 -8.81 -14.30 -8.86
N THR A 65 -7.75 -15.14 -8.87
CA THR A 65 -7.87 -16.55 -9.24
C THR A 65 -8.68 -17.39 -8.24
N SER A 66 -8.81 -16.93 -6.99
CA SER A 66 -9.42 -17.67 -5.88
C SER A 66 -10.54 -16.90 -5.17
N HIS A 67 -10.75 -15.64 -5.54
CA HIS A 67 -11.75 -14.76 -4.93
C HIS A 67 -12.61 -14.16 -6.04
N PRO A 68 -13.94 -14.18 -5.91
CA PRO A 68 -14.86 -13.72 -6.96
C PRO A 68 -14.79 -12.21 -7.20
N THR A 69 -14.22 -11.46 -6.26
CA THR A 69 -14.11 -10.00 -6.37
C THR A 69 -12.87 -9.54 -5.65
N VAL A 70 -12.03 -8.77 -6.33
CA VAL A 70 -10.82 -8.17 -5.75
C VAL A 70 -10.81 -6.68 -6.02
N ALA A 71 -10.45 -5.88 -5.01
CA ALA A 71 -10.24 -4.44 -5.15
C ALA A 71 -8.78 -4.09 -4.86
N ILE A 72 -8.14 -3.38 -5.79
CA ILE A 72 -6.85 -2.72 -5.61
C ILE A 72 -7.14 -1.29 -5.17
N ILE A 73 -6.66 -0.92 -3.99
CA ILE A 73 -6.90 0.41 -3.40
C ILE A 73 -5.61 1.22 -3.44
N GLY A 74 -5.65 2.41 -4.05
CA GLY A 74 -4.49 3.31 -4.09
C GLY A 74 -4.80 4.65 -4.72
N GLU A 75 -3.95 5.64 -4.48
CA GLU A 75 -4.09 6.97 -5.08
C GLU A 75 -3.37 7.11 -6.42
N ASP A 76 -2.33 6.29 -6.66
CA ASP A 76 -1.46 6.41 -7.82
C ASP A 76 -2.15 5.98 -9.12
N VAL A 77 -2.01 6.81 -10.16
CA VAL A 77 -2.62 6.56 -11.49
C VAL A 77 -1.94 5.39 -12.20
N ASP A 78 -0.68 5.12 -11.87
CA ASP A 78 0.07 4.00 -12.44
C ASP A 78 -0.56 2.64 -12.07
N LEU A 79 -1.26 2.55 -10.93
CA LEU A 79 -1.96 1.32 -10.52
C LEU A 79 -3.06 0.92 -11.52
N ILE A 80 -3.89 1.87 -11.97
CA ILE A 80 -4.95 1.57 -12.95
C ILE A 80 -4.36 1.32 -14.35
N MET A 81 -3.32 2.05 -14.73
CA MET A 81 -2.59 1.83 -15.98
C MET A 81 -2.03 0.40 -16.06
N ILE A 82 -1.33 -0.03 -15.01
CA ILE A 82 -0.76 -1.38 -14.93
C ILE A 82 -1.87 -2.43 -14.85
N LEU A 83 -2.96 -2.16 -14.14
CA LEU A 83 -4.10 -3.06 -14.08
C LEU A 83 -4.71 -3.30 -15.46
N ILE A 84 -5.01 -2.24 -16.23
CA ILE A 84 -5.53 -2.36 -17.60
C ILE A 84 -4.57 -3.14 -18.50
N ALA A 85 -3.26 -2.96 -18.33
CA ALA A 85 -2.26 -3.63 -19.14
C ALA A 85 -2.11 -5.14 -18.81
N LEU A 86 -2.39 -5.56 -17.58
CA LEU A 86 -2.10 -6.92 -17.09
C LEU A 86 -3.35 -7.77 -16.81
N ALA A 87 -4.51 -7.14 -16.57
CA ALA A 87 -5.74 -7.84 -16.25
C ALA A 87 -6.27 -8.59 -17.49
N PRO A 88 -6.61 -9.89 -17.35
CA PRO A 88 -7.43 -10.56 -18.34
C PRO A 88 -8.80 -9.89 -18.46
N ALA A 89 -9.39 -9.90 -19.66
CA ALA A 89 -10.71 -9.28 -19.89
C ALA A 89 -11.80 -9.83 -18.96
N GLU A 90 -11.66 -11.09 -18.55
CA GLU A 90 -12.66 -11.82 -17.76
C GLU A 90 -12.43 -11.72 -16.24
N SER A 91 -11.47 -10.89 -15.81
CA SER A 91 -11.13 -10.76 -14.39
C SER A 91 -12.01 -9.74 -13.66
N ASP A 92 -12.70 -10.19 -12.61
CA ASP A 92 -13.51 -9.34 -11.72
C ASP A 92 -12.63 -8.60 -10.69
N ILE A 93 -11.75 -7.73 -11.20
CA ILE A 93 -10.83 -6.90 -10.43
C ILE A 93 -11.09 -5.42 -10.65
N TYR A 94 -11.14 -4.68 -9.55
CA TYR A 94 -11.50 -3.26 -9.53
C TYR A 94 -10.36 -2.41 -8.99
N PHE A 95 -10.16 -1.24 -9.56
CA PHE A 95 -9.33 -0.19 -8.97
C PHE A 95 -10.21 0.79 -8.19
N MET A 96 -9.95 0.96 -6.90
CA MET A 96 -10.62 1.92 -6.05
C MET A 96 -9.65 3.04 -5.67
N LYS A 97 -9.92 4.25 -6.17
CA LYS A 97 -9.24 5.46 -5.72
C LYS A 97 -9.96 6.00 -4.49
N PRO A 98 -9.32 6.05 -3.31
CA PRO A 98 -9.94 6.60 -2.12
C PRO A 98 -10.23 8.10 -2.30
N GLY A 99 -11.30 8.57 -1.66
CA GLY A 99 -11.67 9.99 -1.65
C GLY A 99 -10.70 10.82 -0.82
N LYS A 100 -10.58 12.11 -1.14
CA LYS A 100 -9.73 13.06 -0.41
C LYS A 100 -10.49 14.37 -0.14
N GLY A 101 -10.64 14.72 1.13
CA GLY A 101 -11.40 15.90 1.54
C GLY A 101 -12.87 15.82 1.10
N LYS A 102 -13.29 16.73 0.21
CA LYS A 102 -14.66 16.75 -0.35
C LYS A 102 -14.83 15.88 -1.61
N VAL A 103 -13.76 15.23 -2.08
CA VAL A 103 -13.80 14.37 -3.26
C VAL A 103 -14.21 12.96 -2.83
N GLU A 104 -15.27 12.44 -3.44
CA GLU A 104 -15.75 11.08 -3.21
C GLU A 104 -14.79 10.02 -3.76
N ALA A 105 -14.86 8.81 -3.20
CA ALA A 105 -14.14 7.66 -3.72
C ALA A 105 -14.68 7.26 -5.09
N LYS A 106 -13.79 6.76 -5.96
CA LYS A 106 -14.15 6.31 -7.31
C LYS A 106 -13.69 4.87 -7.52
N ILE A 107 -14.52 4.10 -8.20
CA ILE A 107 -14.24 2.70 -8.56
C ILE A 107 -14.21 2.61 -10.07
N PHE A 108 -13.21 1.91 -10.58
CA PHE A 108 -13.00 1.67 -12.00
C PHE A 108 -12.82 0.17 -12.22
N SER A 109 -13.36 -0.33 -13.33
CA SER A 109 -13.04 -1.66 -13.86
C SER A 109 -12.18 -1.50 -15.11
N THR A 110 -11.48 -2.56 -15.49
CA THR A 110 -10.81 -2.66 -16.79
C THR A 110 -11.82 -2.86 -17.92
#